data_AF-A0A316WPQ5-F1
#
_entry.id   AF-A0A316WPQ5-F1
#
_cell.length_a   1.000
_cell.length_b   1.000
_cell.length_c   1.000
_cell.angle_alpha   90.00
_cell.angle_beta   90.00
_cell.angle_gamma   90.00
#
_symmetry.space_group_name_H-M   'P 1'
#
loop_
_entity.id
_entity.type
_entity.pdbx_description
1 polymer ?
#
loop_
_entity_poly.entity_id
_entity_poly.type
_entity_poly.pdbx_seq_one_letter_code
_entity_poly.pdbx_strand_id
1 'polypeptide(L)'
;MDEKQLKIKQKLYALILCSIVFMMVYNGAAWYISTLAEVPSFIFDFEKYIPFISWTIIPYMTSGLFFCLVFFLCNSKEQLKVLAQRMLFVTIVAGICFLLFPLQFSFPKPETENLFLGYSFQFLKTFDSPFNQAPSLHIAYAFIFWSVFRNIEKGKIFIMLWLILLGISTLTTYQHHFIDVITGTLVAHISFILFPYRKRDFRYRNFQVANYYFLLGWILILIALLLNQFSGYPGLLFLWLALMMLFIGYHYQKNNIYFLKDRNGNIPWIRKIFYSPYLLMYQGLWKFLRKNKTPIEPIPHLYISSRPNHDIVEQFTINKSTFIYDLSPEIEEISFLKEQSSYHFHPILDIGSFDIEDTQKLITEISDQYKHLPKGGKILIHCTMGFTRSSVIGILVIKNILSLPLEEAITTMKISNKNMIIHSYLQDFLKKI
;
A
#
# COMPACT_ATOMS: atom_id res chain seq x y z
N MET A 1 -3.71 -16.79 -20.84
CA MET A 1 -4.86 -16.04 -21.36
C MET A 1 -4.29 -14.93 -22.23
N ASP A 2 -4.31 -15.11 -23.54
CA ASP A 2 -3.74 -14.15 -24.50
C ASP A 2 -4.38 -12.77 -24.32
N GLU A 3 -3.65 -11.85 -23.70
CA GLU A 3 -4.04 -10.44 -23.71
C GLU A 3 -3.92 -9.93 -25.14
N LYS A 4 -5.05 -9.94 -25.88
CA LYS A 4 -5.18 -9.29 -27.19
C LYS A 4 -4.47 -7.93 -27.13
N GLN A 5 -3.42 -7.78 -27.94
CA GLN A 5 -2.60 -6.56 -28.04
C GLN A 5 -3.48 -5.31 -28.03
N LEU A 6 -3.07 -4.32 -27.23
CA LEU A 6 -3.79 -3.06 -27.11
C LEU A 6 -3.82 -2.34 -28.46
N LYS A 7 -5.01 -2.07 -28.99
CA LYS A 7 -5.13 -1.31 -30.23
C LYS A 7 -4.82 0.17 -29.94
N ILE A 8 -4.06 0.82 -30.82
CA ILE A 8 -3.74 2.26 -30.74
C ILE A 8 -5.02 3.11 -30.60
N LYS A 9 -6.10 2.74 -31.31
CA LYS A 9 -7.41 3.40 -31.19
C LYS A 9 -7.94 3.45 -29.75
N GLN A 10 -7.72 2.42 -28.94
CA GLN A 10 -8.15 2.39 -27.54
C GLN A 10 -7.32 3.34 -26.67
N LYS A 11 -5.99 3.39 -26.91
CA LYS A 11 -5.07 4.32 -26.24
C LYS A 11 -5.45 5.76 -26.54
N LEU A 12 -5.69 6.06 -27.83
CA LEU A 12 -6.10 7.38 -28.29
C LEU A 12 -7.45 7.80 -27.73
N TYR A 13 -8.44 6.90 -27.71
CA TYR A 13 -9.74 7.17 -27.11
C TYR A 13 -9.61 7.54 -25.62
N ALA A 14 -8.83 6.77 -24.84
CA ALA A 14 -8.61 7.05 -23.42
C ALA A 14 -7.91 8.40 -23.19
N LEU A 15 -6.90 8.71 -24.01
CA LEU A 15 -6.23 10.01 -24.00
C LEU A 15 -7.22 11.14 -24.28
N ILE A 16 -7.96 11.07 -25.39
CA ILE A 16 -8.93 12.10 -25.79
C ILE A 16 -9.97 12.30 -24.68
N LEU A 17 -10.53 11.22 -24.14
CA LEU A 17 -11.51 11.30 -23.06
C LEU A 17 -10.93 12.02 -21.83
N CYS A 18 -9.75 11.60 -21.36
CA CYS A 18 -9.12 12.22 -20.19
C CYS A 18 -8.75 13.68 -20.44
N SER A 19 -8.26 14.01 -21.65
CA SER A 19 -7.95 15.39 -22.03
C SER A 19 -9.18 16.27 -22.09
N ILE A 20 -10.30 15.80 -22.66
CA ILE A 20 -11.55 16.58 -22.71
C ILE A 20 -12.07 16.85 -21.30
N VAL A 21 -12.13 15.82 -20.45
CA VAL A 21 -12.60 15.97 -19.07
C VAL A 21 -11.65 16.89 -18.28
N PHE A 22 -10.34 16.75 -18.44
CA PHE A 22 -9.36 17.65 -17.84
C PHE A 22 -9.61 19.10 -18.28
N MET A 23 -9.69 19.37 -19.58
CA MET A 23 -9.90 20.72 -20.09
C MET A 23 -11.22 21.33 -19.62
N MET A 24 -12.31 20.55 -19.61
CA MET A 24 -13.61 21.03 -19.13
C MET A 24 -13.59 21.36 -17.64
N VAL A 25 -13.07 20.45 -16.81
CA VAL A 25 -13.05 20.62 -15.35
C VAL A 25 -12.07 21.70 -14.93
N TYR A 26 -10.85 21.67 -15.47
CA TYR A 26 -9.77 22.59 -15.11
C TYR A 26 -10.11 24.03 -15.53
N ASN A 27 -10.48 24.25 -16.79
CA ASN A 27 -10.81 25.60 -17.27
C ASN A 27 -12.16 26.07 -16.74
N GLY A 28 -13.14 25.17 -16.55
CA GLY A 28 -14.43 25.52 -15.97
C GLY A 28 -14.30 26.00 -14.52
N ALA A 29 -13.53 25.29 -13.70
CA ALA A 29 -13.24 25.71 -12.32
C ALA A 29 -12.46 27.03 -12.29
N ALA A 30 -11.40 27.15 -13.09
CA ALA A 30 -10.60 28.37 -13.19
C ALA A 30 -11.44 29.59 -13.60
N TRP A 31 -12.30 29.43 -14.61
CA TRP A 31 -13.20 30.50 -15.07
C TRP A 31 -14.16 30.91 -13.95
N TYR A 32 -14.81 29.96 -13.29
CA TYR A 32 -15.71 30.28 -12.17
C TYR A 32 -14.99 31.03 -11.04
N ILE A 33 -13.83 30.54 -10.61
CA ILE A 33 -13.07 31.19 -9.52
C ILE A 33 -12.60 32.59 -9.93
N SER A 34 -12.27 32.82 -11.20
CA SER A 34 -11.90 34.15 -11.71
C SER A 34 -13.02 35.20 -11.60
N THR A 35 -14.28 34.78 -11.42
CA THR A 35 -15.42 35.68 -11.21
C THR A 35 -15.64 36.06 -9.75
N LEU A 36 -14.95 35.40 -8.80
CA LEU A 36 -15.07 35.69 -7.38
C LEU A 36 -14.32 36.97 -7.02
N ALA A 37 -14.89 37.75 -6.08
CA ALA A 37 -14.30 39.02 -5.65
C ALA A 37 -12.97 38.83 -4.91
N GLU A 38 -12.86 37.77 -4.10
CA GLU A 38 -11.67 37.45 -3.33
C GLU A 38 -11.41 35.95 -3.36
N VAL A 39 -10.14 35.57 -3.52
CA VAL A 39 -9.68 34.19 -3.49
C VAL A 39 -8.60 34.07 -2.41
N PRO A 40 -8.83 33.28 -1.35
CA PRO A 40 -7.84 33.16 -0.28
C PRO A 40 -6.60 32.38 -0.73
N SER A 41 -5.54 32.45 0.06
CA SER A 41 -4.36 31.59 -0.08
C SER A 41 -4.08 30.92 1.27
N PHE A 42 -3.59 29.68 1.23
CA PHE A 42 -3.17 28.95 2.43
C PHE A 42 -1.72 28.51 2.25
N ILE A 43 -0.88 28.88 3.22
CA ILE A 43 0.56 28.66 3.19
C ILE A 43 0.97 28.21 4.59
N PHE A 44 1.85 27.22 4.70
CA PHE A 44 2.48 26.93 5.98
C PHE A 44 3.65 27.87 6.28
N ASP A 45 3.89 28.17 7.55
CA ASP A 45 4.91 29.15 7.98
C ASP A 45 6.34 28.82 7.52
N PHE A 46 6.63 27.54 7.30
CA PHE A 46 7.95 27.08 6.85
C PHE A 46 8.18 27.30 5.35
N GLU A 47 7.13 27.52 4.55
CA GLU A 47 7.27 27.62 3.08
C GLU A 47 8.07 28.86 2.66
N LYS A 48 8.14 29.89 3.51
CA LYS A 48 8.99 31.08 3.29
C LYS A 48 10.50 30.76 3.16
N TYR A 49 10.92 29.57 3.58
CA TYR A 49 12.30 29.09 3.47
C TYR A 49 12.54 28.26 2.21
N ILE A 50 11.51 27.99 1.40
CA ILE A 50 11.65 27.27 0.13
C ILE A 50 12.21 28.25 -0.91
N PRO A 51 13.41 28.01 -1.49
CA PRO A 51 13.98 28.91 -2.48
C PRO A 51 13.26 28.76 -3.83
N PHE A 52 13.15 29.88 -4.55
CA PHE A 52 12.79 29.86 -5.96
C PHE A 52 13.95 29.32 -6.81
N ILE A 53 13.71 28.28 -7.60
CA ILE A 53 14.72 27.65 -8.45
C ILE A 53 14.21 27.60 -9.89
N SER A 54 14.54 28.61 -10.69
CA SER A 54 13.97 28.84 -12.02
C SER A 54 14.12 27.65 -12.99
N TRP A 55 15.25 26.94 -13.01
CA TRP A 55 15.47 25.82 -13.95
C TRP A 55 14.53 24.63 -13.70
N THR A 56 13.93 24.52 -12.50
CA THR A 56 12.97 23.47 -12.16
C THR A 56 11.63 23.62 -12.90
N ILE A 57 11.44 24.71 -13.65
CA ILE A 57 10.35 24.84 -14.63
C ILE A 57 10.37 23.72 -15.69
N ILE A 58 11.55 23.20 -16.03
CA ILE A 58 11.70 22.13 -17.03
C ILE A 58 10.97 20.86 -16.55
N PRO A 59 11.33 20.24 -15.40
CA PRO A 59 10.62 19.08 -14.89
C PRO A 59 9.14 19.39 -14.59
N TYR A 60 8.79 20.61 -14.20
CA TYR A 60 7.39 21.02 -14.05
C TYR A 60 6.59 20.84 -15.35
N MET A 61 7.08 21.42 -16.46
CA MET A 61 6.40 21.36 -17.76
C MET A 61 6.36 19.95 -18.37
N THR A 62 7.25 19.03 -17.94
CA THR A 62 7.19 17.63 -18.40
C THR A 62 5.92 16.90 -17.98
N SER A 63 5.15 17.44 -17.03
CA SER A 63 3.85 16.88 -16.61
C SER A 63 2.89 16.69 -17.78
N GLY A 64 2.76 17.69 -18.68
CA GLY A 64 1.90 17.63 -19.86
C GLY A 64 2.36 16.58 -20.87
N LEU A 65 3.67 16.45 -21.06
CA LEU A 65 4.23 15.38 -21.91
C LEU A 65 3.88 13.99 -21.34
N PHE A 66 4.08 13.79 -20.04
CA PHE A 66 3.77 12.51 -19.39
C PHE A 66 2.27 12.21 -19.38
N PHE A 67 1.42 13.22 -19.26
CA PHE A 67 -0.03 13.09 -19.38
C PHE A 67 -0.42 12.46 -20.72
N CYS A 68 0.21 12.88 -21.82
CA CYS A 68 -0.04 12.30 -23.14
C CYS A 68 0.61 10.91 -23.30
N LEU A 69 1.88 10.78 -22.88
CA LEU A 69 2.69 9.59 -23.12
C LEU A 69 2.21 8.35 -22.35
N VAL A 70 1.67 8.53 -21.14
CA VAL A 70 1.34 7.42 -20.23
C VAL A 70 0.36 6.40 -20.83
N PHE A 71 -0.60 6.84 -21.65
CA PHE A 71 -1.56 5.95 -22.31
C PHE A 71 -0.88 5.01 -23.32
N PHE A 72 0.18 5.47 -23.97
CA PHE A 72 0.92 4.68 -24.96
C PHE A 72 1.83 3.64 -24.34
N LEU A 73 2.17 3.81 -23.05
CA LEU A 73 3.00 2.88 -22.28
C LEU A 73 2.20 1.80 -21.54
N CYS A 74 0.86 1.80 -21.66
CA CYS A 74 0.02 0.72 -21.16
C CYS A 74 0.16 -0.56 -22.00
N ASN A 75 0.35 -1.69 -21.30
CA ASN A 75 0.56 -3.02 -21.90
C ASN A 75 -0.74 -3.84 -22.02
N SER A 76 -1.73 -3.60 -21.16
CA SER A 76 -2.97 -4.38 -21.08
C SER A 76 -4.23 -3.50 -21.04
N LYS A 77 -5.37 -4.07 -21.44
CA LYS A 77 -6.68 -3.38 -21.42
C LYS A 77 -7.09 -3.01 -20.00
N GLU A 78 -6.78 -3.89 -19.06
CA GLU A 78 -7.01 -3.62 -17.64
C GLU A 78 -6.16 -2.45 -17.16
N GLN A 79 -4.86 -2.40 -17.51
CA GLN A 79 -3.99 -1.29 -17.11
C GLN A 79 -4.47 0.05 -17.68
N LEU A 80 -4.84 0.08 -18.97
CA LEU A 80 -5.38 1.29 -19.61
C LEU A 80 -6.70 1.75 -18.96
N LYS A 81 -7.60 0.80 -18.67
CA LYS A 81 -8.87 1.10 -17.98
C LYS A 81 -8.62 1.68 -16.59
N VAL A 82 -7.77 1.04 -15.79
CA VAL A 82 -7.45 1.50 -14.43
C VAL A 82 -6.75 2.85 -14.45
N LEU A 83 -5.84 3.08 -15.40
CA LEU A 83 -5.20 4.38 -15.61
C LEU A 83 -6.23 5.48 -15.89
N ALA A 84 -7.10 5.27 -16.88
CA ALA A 84 -8.14 6.24 -17.23
C ALA A 84 -9.11 6.50 -16.07
N GLN A 85 -9.53 5.45 -15.34
CA GLN A 85 -10.38 5.61 -14.15
C GLN A 85 -9.72 6.46 -13.07
N ARG A 86 -8.44 6.23 -12.78
CA ARG A 86 -7.69 7.01 -11.79
C ARG A 86 -7.54 8.46 -12.24
N MET A 87 -7.13 8.70 -13.49
CA MET A 87 -6.97 10.05 -14.01
C MET A 87 -8.29 10.82 -13.98
N LEU A 88 -9.38 10.25 -14.50
CA LEU A 88 -10.70 10.88 -14.47
C LEU A 88 -11.19 11.15 -13.05
N PHE A 89 -11.04 10.19 -12.14
CA PHE A 89 -11.42 10.35 -10.74
C PHE A 89 -10.67 11.51 -10.09
N VAL A 90 -9.34 11.55 -10.23
CA VAL A 90 -8.51 12.60 -9.66
C VAL A 90 -8.86 13.97 -10.26
N THR A 91 -9.08 14.06 -11.57
CA THR A 91 -9.51 15.31 -12.24
C THR A 91 -10.82 15.82 -11.65
N ILE A 92 -11.84 14.97 -11.58
CA ILE A 92 -13.18 15.35 -11.13
C ILE A 92 -13.16 15.74 -9.66
N VAL A 93 -12.50 14.94 -8.81
CA VAL A 93 -12.36 15.23 -7.38
C VAL A 93 -11.61 16.55 -7.16
N ALA A 94 -10.52 16.79 -7.90
CA ALA A 94 -9.80 18.05 -7.83
C ALA A 94 -10.68 19.23 -8.24
N GLY A 95 -11.43 19.11 -9.35
CA GLY A 95 -12.38 20.15 -9.77
C GLY A 95 -13.44 20.47 -8.72
N ILE A 96 -14.02 19.44 -8.09
CA ILE A 96 -14.96 19.64 -6.99
C ILE A 96 -14.28 20.37 -5.82
N CYS A 97 -13.06 19.99 -5.46
CA CYS A 97 -12.30 20.68 -4.41
C CYS A 97 -11.98 22.13 -4.76
N PHE A 98 -11.57 22.43 -6.00
CA PHE A 98 -11.32 23.81 -6.45
C PHE A 98 -12.55 24.69 -6.31
N LEU A 99 -13.74 24.15 -6.60
CA LEU A 99 -15.01 24.87 -6.45
C LEU A 99 -15.44 25.07 -4.99
N LEU A 100 -15.21 24.06 -4.13
CA LEU A 100 -15.60 24.11 -2.71
C LEU A 100 -14.62 24.91 -1.84
N PHE A 101 -13.33 24.88 -2.20
CA PHE A 101 -12.23 25.48 -1.46
C PHE A 101 -11.33 26.26 -2.42
N PRO A 102 -11.81 27.38 -2.99
CA PRO A 102 -11.04 28.14 -3.97
C PRO A 102 -9.78 28.72 -3.32
N LEU A 103 -8.63 28.47 -3.92
CA LEU A 103 -7.32 28.90 -3.41
C LEU A 103 -6.49 29.46 -4.56
N GLN A 104 -5.64 30.45 -4.27
CA GLN A 104 -4.65 30.95 -5.23
C GLN A 104 -3.23 30.87 -4.65
N PHE A 105 -2.23 30.76 -5.52
CA PHE A 105 -0.84 30.88 -5.08
C PHE A 105 -0.57 32.30 -4.55
N SER A 106 0.28 32.40 -3.54
CA SER A 106 0.52 33.66 -2.80
C SER A 106 1.83 34.35 -3.15
N PHE A 107 2.85 33.62 -3.61
CA PHE A 107 4.18 34.17 -3.82
C PHE A 107 4.28 34.91 -5.18
N PRO A 108 4.82 36.15 -5.21
CA PRO A 108 5.18 36.79 -6.46
C PRO A 108 6.35 36.06 -7.10
N LYS A 109 6.25 35.78 -8.41
CA LYS A 109 7.28 35.06 -9.16
C LYS A 109 8.44 36.01 -9.49
N PRO A 110 9.68 35.72 -9.05
CA PRO A 110 10.84 36.55 -9.41
C PRO A 110 11.06 36.60 -10.92
N GLU A 111 11.61 37.70 -11.42
CA GLU A 111 12.06 37.79 -12.81
C GLU A 111 13.22 36.81 -13.05
N THR A 112 13.16 36.10 -14.17
CA THR A 112 14.23 35.15 -14.54
C THR A 112 15.20 35.80 -15.51
N GLU A 113 16.47 35.86 -15.14
CA GLU A 113 17.54 36.43 -15.99
C GLU A 113 17.76 35.65 -17.30
N ASN A 114 17.44 34.34 -17.31
CA ASN A 114 17.60 33.50 -18.49
C ASN A 114 16.36 33.57 -19.41
N LEU A 115 16.55 34.05 -20.64
CA LEU A 115 15.52 34.17 -21.68
C LEU A 115 14.73 32.88 -21.92
N PHE A 116 15.38 31.72 -22.03
CA PHE A 116 14.69 30.44 -22.28
C PHE A 116 13.77 30.04 -21.12
N LEU A 117 14.22 30.25 -19.88
CA LEU A 117 13.42 29.99 -18.70
C LEU A 117 12.28 31.00 -18.59
N GLY A 118 12.55 32.28 -18.91
CA GLY A 118 11.55 33.34 -18.97
C GLY A 118 10.42 33.03 -19.93
N TYR A 119 10.73 32.58 -21.15
CA TYR A 119 9.72 32.12 -22.11
C TYR A 119 8.90 30.93 -21.58
N SER A 120 9.55 30.00 -20.87
CA SER A 120 8.87 28.85 -20.27
C SER A 120 7.86 29.30 -19.20
N PHE A 121 8.22 30.26 -18.35
CA PHE A 121 7.31 30.84 -17.36
C PHE A 121 6.19 31.68 -17.99
N GLN A 122 6.47 32.44 -19.05
CA GLN A 122 5.44 33.19 -19.78
C GLN A 122 4.43 32.27 -20.48
N PHE A 123 4.94 31.22 -21.13
CA PHE A 123 4.10 30.17 -21.71
C PHE A 123 3.24 29.55 -20.61
N LEU A 124 3.85 29.17 -19.49
CA LEU A 124 3.11 28.56 -18.39
C LEU A 124 2.03 29.47 -17.81
N LYS A 125 2.29 30.78 -17.69
CA LYS A 125 1.29 31.77 -17.23
C LYS A 125 0.04 31.82 -18.12
N THR A 126 0.17 31.45 -19.40
CA THR A 126 -0.95 31.41 -20.35
C THR A 126 -1.79 30.13 -20.20
N PHE A 127 -1.17 29.01 -19.80
CA PHE A 127 -1.81 27.70 -19.78
C PHE A 127 -2.21 27.20 -18.38
N ASP A 128 -1.58 27.72 -17.33
CA ASP A 128 -1.79 27.30 -15.95
C ASP A 128 -2.51 28.41 -15.18
N SER A 129 -3.69 28.07 -14.66
CA SER A 129 -4.55 28.96 -13.88
C SER A 129 -3.95 29.22 -12.50
N PRO A 130 -4.03 30.46 -11.98
CA PRO A 130 -3.61 30.75 -10.62
C PRO A 130 -4.50 30.09 -9.54
N PHE A 131 -5.69 29.63 -9.90
CA PHE A 131 -6.75 29.24 -8.95
C PHE A 131 -6.86 27.74 -8.66
N ASN A 132 -6.22 26.88 -9.47
CA ASN A 132 -6.37 25.42 -9.38
C ASN A 132 -5.29 24.81 -8.47
N GLN A 133 -5.31 25.17 -7.18
CA GLN A 133 -4.25 24.86 -6.21
C GLN A 133 -4.43 23.49 -5.52
N ALA A 134 -5.30 23.39 -4.51
CA ALA A 134 -5.49 22.18 -3.71
C ALA A 134 -6.71 21.37 -4.18
N PRO A 135 -6.57 20.09 -4.59
CA PRO A 135 -5.35 19.28 -4.65
C PRO A 135 -4.51 19.49 -5.92
N SER A 136 -3.17 19.38 -5.81
CA SER A 136 -2.29 19.50 -6.97
C SER A 136 -2.45 18.31 -7.92
N LEU A 137 -2.97 18.59 -9.12
CA LEU A 137 -3.09 17.59 -10.20
C LEU A 137 -1.72 17.11 -10.70
N HIS A 138 -0.69 17.96 -10.68
CA HIS A 138 0.69 17.59 -11.00
C HIS A 138 1.18 16.43 -10.14
N ILE A 139 1.00 16.56 -8.82
CA ILE A 139 1.40 15.55 -7.85
C ILE A 139 0.55 14.29 -8.00
N ALA A 140 -0.77 14.45 -8.07
CA ALA A 140 -1.66 13.31 -8.16
C ALA A 140 -1.41 12.49 -9.43
N TYR A 141 -1.17 13.16 -10.56
CA TYR A 141 -0.79 12.51 -11.81
C TYR A 141 0.61 11.90 -11.76
N ALA A 142 1.60 12.52 -11.12
CA ALA A 142 2.92 11.92 -10.98
C ALA A 142 2.86 10.54 -10.31
N PHE A 143 2.07 10.39 -9.25
CA PHE A 143 1.78 9.08 -8.63
C PHE A 143 1.13 8.11 -9.62
N ILE A 144 0.11 8.56 -10.36
CA ILE A 144 -0.61 7.74 -11.34
C ILE A 144 0.33 7.31 -12.48
N PHE A 145 1.14 8.21 -13.01
CA PHE A 145 2.12 7.93 -14.07
C PHE A 145 3.12 6.87 -13.62
N TRP A 146 3.61 6.97 -12.37
CA TRP A 146 4.50 5.97 -11.80
C TRP A 146 3.89 4.55 -11.80
N SER A 147 2.57 4.43 -11.65
CA SER A 147 1.90 3.12 -11.68
C SER A 147 2.04 2.38 -13.02
N VAL A 148 2.33 3.12 -14.10
CA VAL A 148 2.63 2.59 -15.44
C VAL A 148 4.14 2.59 -15.70
N PHE A 149 4.82 3.71 -15.47
CA PHE A 149 6.25 3.87 -15.79
C PHE A 149 7.17 2.92 -15.02
N ARG A 150 6.76 2.46 -13.83
CA ARG A 150 7.53 1.48 -13.05
C ARG A 150 7.75 0.13 -13.74
N ASN A 151 7.00 -0.15 -14.80
CA ASN A 151 7.12 -1.35 -15.64
C ASN A 151 8.16 -1.20 -16.76
N ILE A 152 8.70 0.01 -16.98
CA ILE A 152 9.80 0.24 -17.91
C ILE A 152 11.09 -0.23 -17.21
N GLU A 153 11.80 -1.21 -17.79
CA GLU A 153 12.99 -1.78 -17.17
C GLU A 153 14.19 -0.83 -17.25
N LYS A 154 14.47 -0.30 -18.45
CA LYS A 154 15.59 0.62 -18.69
C LYS A 154 15.20 2.04 -18.30
N GLY A 155 15.99 2.67 -17.42
CA GLY A 155 15.75 4.06 -17.01
C GLY A 155 14.67 4.25 -15.94
N LYS A 156 14.16 3.17 -15.32
CA LYS A 156 13.17 3.23 -14.24
C LYS A 156 13.54 4.19 -13.11
N ILE A 157 14.79 4.12 -12.66
CA ILE A 157 15.30 4.96 -11.57
C ILE A 157 15.33 6.43 -12.01
N PHE A 158 15.78 6.70 -13.24
CA PHE A 158 15.77 8.05 -13.81
C PHE A 158 14.34 8.61 -13.85
N ILE A 159 13.36 7.86 -14.34
CA ILE A 159 11.96 8.30 -14.39
C ILE A 159 11.39 8.52 -12.99
N MET A 160 11.72 7.64 -12.03
CA MET A 160 11.32 7.81 -10.63
C MET A 160 11.85 9.12 -10.05
N LEU A 161 13.16 9.37 -10.22
CA LEU A 161 13.81 10.61 -9.76
C LEU A 161 13.23 11.83 -10.48
N TRP A 162 12.89 11.70 -11.76
CA TRP A 162 12.30 12.78 -12.54
C TRP A 162 10.87 13.13 -12.08
N LEU A 163 10.05 12.13 -11.72
CA LEU A 163 8.73 12.35 -11.14
C LEU A 163 8.82 12.98 -9.74
N ILE A 164 9.82 12.59 -8.94
CA ILE A 164 10.10 13.25 -7.65
C ILE A 164 10.51 14.70 -7.89
N LEU A 165 11.38 14.96 -8.86
CA LEU A 165 11.81 16.31 -9.23
C LEU A 165 10.66 17.16 -9.77
N LEU A 166 9.73 16.58 -10.53
CA LEU A 166 8.47 17.22 -10.94
C LEU A 166 7.63 17.60 -9.71
N GLY A 167 7.57 16.73 -8.70
CA GLY A 167 6.88 17.07 -7.46
C GLY A 167 7.54 18.22 -6.70
N ILE A 168 8.86 18.18 -6.54
CA ILE A 168 9.64 19.26 -5.91
C ILE A 168 9.48 20.57 -6.70
N SER A 169 9.47 20.49 -8.04
CA SER A 169 9.39 21.67 -8.88
C SER A 169 8.09 22.44 -8.72
N THR A 170 6.99 21.79 -8.32
CA THR A 170 5.73 22.50 -7.99
C THR A 170 5.94 23.57 -6.91
N LEU A 171 6.78 23.28 -5.92
CA LEU A 171 7.09 24.19 -4.81
C LEU A 171 8.18 25.19 -5.22
N THR A 172 9.28 24.74 -5.84
CA THR A 172 10.42 25.61 -6.18
C THR A 172 10.17 26.54 -7.36
N THR A 173 9.07 26.34 -8.10
CA THR A 173 8.58 27.29 -9.12
C THR A 173 7.47 28.22 -8.60
N TYR A 174 7.13 28.12 -7.31
CA TYR A 174 6.03 28.84 -6.66
C TYR A 174 4.69 28.68 -7.39
N GLN A 175 4.42 27.48 -7.90
CA GLN A 175 3.14 27.17 -8.56
C GLN A 175 2.12 26.57 -7.61
N HIS A 176 2.61 25.92 -6.55
CA HIS A 176 1.81 25.24 -5.53
C HIS A 176 2.37 25.49 -4.14
N HIS A 177 1.48 25.38 -3.16
CA HIS A 177 1.80 25.32 -1.74
C HIS A 177 1.88 23.89 -1.24
N PHE A 178 2.49 23.68 -0.06
CA PHE A 178 2.71 22.33 0.46
C PHE A 178 1.40 21.58 0.75
N ILE A 179 0.32 22.31 1.08
CA ILE A 179 -1.01 21.73 1.25
C ILE A 179 -1.52 21.08 -0.05
N ASP A 180 -1.24 21.68 -1.21
CA ASP A 180 -1.64 21.17 -2.52
C ASP A 180 -0.95 19.84 -2.82
N VAL A 181 0.31 19.72 -2.41
CA VAL A 181 1.13 18.51 -2.59
C VAL A 181 0.58 17.36 -1.75
N ILE A 182 0.27 17.63 -0.47
CA ILE A 182 -0.30 16.60 0.42
C ILE A 182 -1.68 16.17 -0.08
N THR A 183 -2.56 17.12 -0.37
CA THR A 183 -3.93 16.82 -0.82
C THR A 183 -3.92 16.10 -2.19
N GLY A 184 -3.03 16.47 -3.11
CA GLY A 184 -2.80 15.73 -4.36
C GLY A 184 -2.35 14.29 -4.12
N THR A 185 -1.45 14.09 -3.17
CA THR A 185 -0.98 12.74 -2.78
C THR A 185 -2.10 11.89 -2.16
N LEU A 186 -2.93 12.49 -1.29
CA LEU A 186 -4.09 11.83 -0.69
C LEU A 186 -5.08 11.35 -1.76
N VAL A 187 -5.46 12.24 -2.68
CA VAL A 187 -6.40 11.93 -3.77
C VAL A 187 -5.83 10.84 -4.69
N ALA A 188 -4.52 10.82 -4.94
CA ALA A 188 -3.87 9.74 -5.69
C ALA A 188 -3.97 8.39 -4.97
N HIS A 189 -3.66 8.31 -3.67
CA HIS A 189 -3.78 7.05 -2.91
C HIS A 189 -5.22 6.56 -2.80
N ILE A 190 -6.19 7.47 -2.64
CA ILE A 190 -7.63 7.12 -2.70
C ILE A 190 -7.96 6.50 -4.06
N SER A 191 -7.46 7.08 -5.16
CA SER A 191 -7.66 6.51 -6.50
C SER A 191 -7.08 5.09 -6.63
N PHE A 192 -5.96 4.78 -5.96
CA PHE A 192 -5.35 3.45 -5.98
C PHE A 192 -6.14 2.41 -5.20
N ILE A 193 -6.80 2.85 -4.13
CA ILE A 193 -7.67 2.01 -3.30
C ILE A 193 -9.00 1.71 -4.01
N LEU A 194 -9.63 2.73 -4.60
CA LEU A 194 -10.91 2.58 -5.31
C LEU A 194 -10.76 1.83 -6.63
N PHE A 195 -9.66 2.07 -7.35
CA PHE A 195 -9.35 1.44 -8.63
C PHE A 195 -8.04 0.64 -8.55
N PRO A 196 -8.04 -0.52 -7.85
CA PRO A 196 -6.85 -1.35 -7.73
C PRO A 196 -6.54 -2.06 -9.05
N TYR A 197 -5.27 -2.04 -9.46
CA TYR A 197 -4.79 -2.82 -10.60
C TYR A 197 -4.76 -4.32 -10.24
N ARG A 198 -5.28 -5.18 -11.11
CA ARG A 198 -5.37 -6.64 -10.91
C ARG A 198 -5.98 -7.01 -9.58
N LYS A 199 -7.19 -6.49 -9.30
CA LYS A 199 -7.92 -6.68 -8.03
C LYS A 199 -7.95 -8.13 -7.55
N ARG A 200 -8.10 -9.09 -8.48
CA ARG A 200 -8.20 -10.54 -8.19
C ARG A 200 -6.86 -11.27 -8.20
N ASP A 201 -5.77 -10.66 -8.69
CA ASP A 201 -4.45 -11.30 -8.66
C ASP A 201 -3.84 -11.12 -7.27
N PHE A 202 -3.74 -12.22 -6.53
CA PHE A 202 -3.23 -12.21 -5.15
C PHE A 202 -1.81 -11.63 -5.08
N ARG A 203 -1.00 -11.70 -6.14
CA ARG A 203 0.37 -11.11 -6.18
C ARG A 203 0.36 -9.59 -5.99
N TYR A 204 -0.76 -8.93 -6.31
CA TYR A 204 -0.94 -7.50 -6.13
C TYR A 204 -1.61 -7.14 -4.80
N ARG A 205 -1.97 -8.12 -3.96
CA ARG A 205 -2.64 -7.89 -2.69
C ARG A 205 -1.83 -7.00 -1.76
N ASN A 206 -0.54 -7.28 -1.65
CA ASN A 206 0.39 -6.49 -0.86
C ASN A 206 0.43 -5.02 -1.30
N PHE A 207 0.43 -4.74 -2.61
CA PHE A 207 0.34 -3.38 -3.12
C PHE A 207 -0.97 -2.69 -2.75
N GLN A 208 -2.10 -3.42 -2.75
CA GLN A 208 -3.39 -2.86 -2.34
C GLN A 208 -3.38 -2.48 -0.87
N VAL A 209 -2.88 -3.36 0.01
CA VAL A 209 -2.77 -3.11 1.45
C VAL A 209 -1.80 -1.95 1.74
N ALA A 210 -0.66 -1.90 1.04
CA ALA A 210 0.30 -0.81 1.18
C ALA A 210 -0.32 0.57 0.95
N ASN A 211 -1.26 0.72 0.00
CA ASN A 211 -1.90 2.00 -0.27
C ASN A 211 -2.77 2.51 0.90
N TYR A 212 -3.36 1.62 1.71
CA TYR A 212 -4.07 2.03 2.92
C TYR A 212 -3.12 2.60 3.97
N TYR A 213 -1.96 1.95 4.16
CA TYR A 213 -0.93 2.45 5.06
C TYR A 213 -0.33 3.78 4.57
N PHE A 214 -0.08 3.92 3.27
CA PHE A 214 0.38 5.19 2.71
C PHE A 214 -0.65 6.30 2.88
N LEU A 215 -1.94 6.02 2.60
CA LEU A 215 -3.02 6.99 2.79
C LEU A 215 -3.06 7.45 4.26
N LEU A 216 -3.06 6.52 5.21
CA LEU A 216 -3.07 6.85 6.63
C LEU A 216 -1.82 7.65 7.04
N GLY A 217 -0.64 7.28 6.53
CA GLY A 217 0.60 8.01 6.75
C GLY A 217 0.50 9.47 6.30
N TRP A 218 -0.01 9.72 5.09
CA TRP A 218 -0.20 11.08 4.57
C TRP A 218 -1.28 11.87 5.32
N ILE A 219 -2.35 11.23 5.78
CA ILE A 219 -3.36 11.87 6.65
C ILE A 219 -2.71 12.31 7.96
N LEU A 220 -1.87 11.46 8.56
CA LEU A 220 -1.16 11.78 9.81
C LEU A 220 -0.12 12.90 9.61
N ILE A 221 0.56 12.96 8.45
CA ILE A 221 1.43 14.10 8.09
C ILE A 221 0.60 15.38 8.03
N LEU A 222 -0.55 15.36 7.35
CA LEU A 222 -1.42 16.53 7.26
C LEU A 222 -1.86 17.00 8.64
N ILE A 223 -2.34 16.08 9.49
CA ILE A 223 -2.74 16.39 10.87
C ILE A 223 -1.57 16.98 11.66
N ALA A 224 -0.38 16.40 11.55
CA ALA A 224 0.80 16.91 12.25
C ALA A 224 1.14 18.35 11.85
N LEU A 225 1.07 18.67 10.56
CA LEU A 225 1.36 20.01 10.04
C LEU A 225 0.29 21.02 10.43
N LEU A 226 -1.00 20.65 10.38
CA LEU A 226 -2.09 21.50 10.81
C LEU A 226 -2.03 21.79 12.32
N LEU A 227 -1.73 20.78 13.15
CA LEU A 227 -1.55 20.98 14.59
C LEU A 227 -0.37 21.91 14.91
N ASN A 228 0.73 21.76 14.16
CA ASN A 228 1.88 22.65 14.31
C ASN A 228 1.53 24.10 13.93
N GLN A 229 0.78 24.29 12.83
CA GLN A 229 0.36 25.62 12.35
C GLN A 229 -0.64 26.31 13.29
N PHE A 230 -1.65 25.59 13.79
CA PHE A 230 -2.78 26.21 14.49
C PHE A 230 -2.72 26.11 16.02
N SER A 231 -2.02 25.11 16.57
CA SER A 231 -2.04 24.84 18.01
C SER A 231 -0.67 24.92 18.67
N GLY A 232 0.42 25.06 17.90
CA GLY A 232 1.80 25.14 18.43
C GLY A 232 2.30 23.89 19.16
N TYR A 233 1.47 22.85 19.29
CA TYR A 233 1.87 21.56 19.86
C TYR A 233 2.77 20.81 18.86
N PRO A 234 3.79 20.10 19.35
CA PRO A 234 4.70 19.40 18.47
C PRO A 234 3.96 18.23 17.81
N GLY A 235 3.71 18.38 16.50
CA GLY A 235 3.21 17.30 15.63
C GLY A 235 4.16 16.10 15.53
N LEU A 236 5.27 16.08 16.28
CA LEU A 236 6.29 15.03 16.29
C LEU A 236 5.73 13.64 16.58
N LEU A 237 4.75 13.51 17.47
CA LEU A 237 4.10 12.21 17.73
C LEU A 237 3.36 11.71 16.49
N PHE A 238 2.58 12.58 15.83
CA PHE A 238 1.87 12.27 14.61
C PHE A 238 2.82 12.03 13.43
N LEU A 239 3.94 12.74 13.35
CA LEU A 239 4.99 12.50 12.36
C LEU A 239 5.66 11.14 12.58
N TRP A 240 5.94 10.75 13.82
CA TRP A 240 6.46 9.41 14.10
C TRP A 240 5.46 8.33 13.68
N LEU A 241 4.18 8.48 14.04
CA LEU A 241 3.12 7.55 13.60
C LEU A 241 2.98 7.53 12.07
N ALA A 242 3.09 8.69 11.42
CA ALA A 242 3.03 8.80 9.97
C ALA A 242 4.19 8.05 9.30
N LEU A 243 5.42 8.31 9.74
CA LEU A 243 6.61 7.61 9.25
C LEU A 243 6.48 6.11 9.45
N MET A 244 6.02 5.67 10.63
CA MET A 244 5.75 4.27 10.89
C MET A 244 4.77 3.67 9.87
N MET A 245 3.65 4.33 9.58
CA MET A 245 2.68 3.87 8.57
C MET A 245 3.29 3.83 7.16
N LEU A 246 4.08 4.85 6.77
CA LEU A 246 4.77 4.85 5.48
C LEU A 246 5.76 3.68 5.36
N PHE A 247 6.53 3.40 6.41
CA PHE A 247 7.46 2.26 6.41
C PHE A 247 6.72 0.91 6.37
N ILE A 248 5.61 0.75 7.10
CA ILE A 248 4.78 -0.46 7.00
C ILE A 248 4.26 -0.63 5.57
N GLY A 249 3.74 0.45 4.96
CA GLY A 249 3.31 0.45 3.56
C GLY A 249 4.43 0.02 2.60
N TYR A 250 5.64 0.54 2.80
CA TYR A 250 6.83 0.15 2.04
C TYR A 250 7.17 -1.34 2.20
N HIS A 251 7.15 -1.86 3.43
CA HIS A 251 7.42 -3.27 3.71
C HIS A 251 6.38 -4.19 3.06
N TYR A 252 5.10 -3.84 3.12
CA TYR A 252 4.04 -4.55 2.39
C TYR A 252 4.32 -4.51 0.89
N GLN A 253 4.57 -3.33 0.31
CA GLN A 253 4.83 -3.18 -1.12
C GLN A 253 6.03 -4.02 -1.60
N LYS A 254 7.06 -4.18 -0.77
CA LYS A 254 8.24 -4.98 -1.06
C LYS A 254 8.12 -6.46 -0.68
N ASN A 255 6.97 -6.87 -0.11
CA ASN A 255 6.79 -8.20 0.49
C ASN A 255 7.92 -8.55 1.48
N ASN A 256 8.35 -7.58 2.30
CA ASN A 256 9.38 -7.81 3.29
C ASN A 256 8.77 -8.50 4.52
N ILE A 257 8.70 -9.83 4.48
CA ILE A 257 8.13 -10.69 5.52
C ILE A 257 8.92 -10.65 6.85
N TYR A 258 10.15 -10.13 6.86
CA TYR A 258 11.03 -10.02 8.03
C TYR A 258 11.15 -8.58 8.55
N PHE A 259 10.15 -7.72 8.30
CA PHE A 259 10.25 -6.31 8.69
C PHE A 259 10.13 -6.09 10.21
N LEU A 260 9.38 -6.94 10.92
CA LEU A 260 9.29 -6.94 12.38
C LEU A 260 10.22 -7.99 12.97
N LYS A 261 9.86 -9.27 12.80
CA LYS A 261 10.69 -10.40 13.25
C LYS A 261 11.91 -10.60 12.36
N ASP A 262 13.03 -10.98 12.98
CA ASP A 262 14.21 -11.53 12.32
C ASP A 262 13.98 -13.00 11.92
N ARG A 263 14.99 -13.64 11.32
CA ARG A 263 14.91 -15.05 10.90
C ARG A 263 14.74 -16.04 12.05
N ASN A 264 15.06 -15.62 13.29
CA ASN A 264 14.88 -16.42 14.50
C ASN A 264 13.49 -16.21 15.12
N GLY A 265 12.64 -15.37 14.53
CA GLY A 265 11.30 -15.06 15.03
C GLY A 265 11.28 -14.05 16.19
N ASN A 266 12.38 -13.32 16.44
CA ASN A 266 12.47 -12.29 17.47
C ASN A 266 12.38 -10.89 16.84
N ILE A 267 11.86 -9.91 17.58
CA ILE A 267 11.81 -8.51 17.15
C ILE A 267 12.98 -7.75 17.81
N PRO A 268 13.98 -7.28 17.03
CA PRO A 268 15.05 -6.41 17.51
C PRO A 268 14.55 -5.21 18.31
N TRP A 269 15.31 -4.78 19.33
CA TRP A 269 14.92 -3.69 20.24
C TRP A 269 14.59 -2.38 19.50
N ILE A 270 15.36 -2.03 18.46
CA ILE A 270 15.13 -0.83 17.64
C ILE A 270 13.75 -0.88 16.99
N ARG A 271 13.37 -2.05 16.47
CA ARG A 271 12.05 -2.27 15.84
C ARG A 271 10.94 -2.25 16.88
N LYS A 272 11.17 -2.75 18.10
CA LYS A 272 10.21 -2.65 19.21
C LYS A 272 9.88 -1.21 19.55
N ILE A 273 10.89 -0.34 19.61
CA ILE A 273 10.68 1.09 19.89
C ILE A 273 9.93 1.74 18.73
N PHE A 274 10.48 1.65 17.51
CA PHE A 274 9.93 2.35 16.35
C PHE A 274 8.50 1.90 15.99
N TYR A 275 8.21 0.59 16.09
CA TYR A 275 6.90 0.02 15.78
C TYR A 275 6.03 -0.18 17.03
N SER A 276 6.39 0.38 18.19
CA SER A 276 5.64 0.15 19.44
C SER A 276 4.13 0.43 19.34
N PRO A 277 3.63 1.50 18.68
CA PRO A 277 2.19 1.71 18.55
C PRO A 277 1.51 0.61 17.72
N TYR A 278 2.18 0.15 16.67
CA TYR A 278 1.69 -0.95 15.83
C TYR A 278 1.67 -2.29 16.59
N LEU A 279 2.72 -2.58 17.36
CA LEU A 279 2.82 -3.79 18.18
C LEU A 279 1.77 -3.81 19.29
N LEU A 280 1.55 -2.68 19.96
CA LEU A 280 0.50 -2.52 20.98
C LEU A 280 -0.90 -2.74 20.39
N MET A 281 -1.16 -2.18 19.21
CA MET A 281 -2.40 -2.42 18.48
C MET A 281 -2.59 -3.92 18.18
N TYR A 282 -1.57 -4.59 17.66
CA TYR A 282 -1.63 -6.03 17.37
C TYR A 282 -1.81 -6.89 18.62
N GLN A 283 -1.18 -6.53 19.74
CA GLN A 283 -1.42 -7.18 21.03
C GLN A 283 -2.87 -7.02 21.50
N GLY A 284 -3.46 -5.84 21.33
CA GLY A 284 -4.88 -5.60 21.59
C GLY A 284 -5.79 -6.45 20.72
N LEU A 285 -5.56 -6.43 19.39
CA LEU A 285 -6.31 -7.26 18.45
C LEU A 285 -6.19 -8.76 18.81
N TRP A 286 -5.01 -9.22 19.20
CA TRP A 286 -4.78 -10.60 19.60
C TRP A 286 -5.54 -10.94 20.89
N LYS A 287 -5.54 -10.04 21.87
CA LYS A 287 -6.24 -10.26 23.14
C LYS A 287 -7.75 -10.39 22.96
N PHE A 288 -8.35 -9.53 22.13
CA PHE A 288 -9.81 -9.39 22.02
C PHE A 288 -10.44 -10.11 20.83
N LEU A 289 -9.75 -10.22 19.70
CA LEU A 289 -10.35 -10.69 18.43
C LEU A 289 -9.90 -12.09 18.02
N ARG A 290 -8.90 -12.69 18.68
CA ARG A 290 -8.41 -14.03 18.29
C ARG A 290 -9.49 -15.10 18.41
N LYS A 291 -9.50 -16.01 17.44
CA LYS A 291 -10.33 -17.23 17.43
C LYS A 291 -9.43 -18.46 17.48
N ASN A 292 -10.03 -19.63 17.71
CA ASN A 292 -9.28 -20.88 17.84
C ASN A 292 -8.19 -20.73 18.90
N LYS A 293 -8.60 -20.28 20.09
CA LYS A 293 -7.73 -20.07 21.24
C LYS A 293 -7.09 -21.39 21.63
N THR A 294 -7.92 -22.41 21.82
CA THR A 294 -7.48 -23.80 21.98
C THR A 294 -7.12 -24.38 20.61
N PRO A 295 -5.98 -25.09 20.48
CA PRO A 295 -5.63 -25.79 19.25
C PRO A 295 -6.72 -26.77 18.83
N ILE A 296 -7.16 -26.62 17.60
CA ILE A 296 -8.17 -27.49 16.97
C ILE A 296 -7.42 -28.52 16.15
N GLU A 297 -7.89 -29.77 16.15
CA GLU A 297 -7.29 -30.89 15.42
C GLU A 297 -8.15 -31.25 14.19
N PRO A 298 -7.82 -30.78 12.96
CA PRO A 298 -8.58 -31.15 11.77
C PRO A 298 -8.35 -32.60 11.35
N ILE A 299 -7.13 -33.11 11.54
CA ILE A 299 -6.73 -34.50 11.31
C ILE A 299 -5.80 -34.94 12.47
N PRO A 300 -5.69 -36.24 12.76
CA PRO A 300 -4.90 -36.72 13.90
C PRO A 300 -3.49 -36.12 13.94
N HIS A 301 -3.07 -35.61 15.09
CA HIS A 301 -1.76 -35.01 15.36
C HIS A 301 -1.44 -33.68 14.65
N LEU A 302 -2.32 -33.17 13.78
CA LEU A 302 -2.18 -31.86 13.15
C LEU A 302 -3.15 -30.86 13.79
N TYR A 303 -2.60 -29.78 14.35
CA TYR A 303 -3.34 -28.78 15.08
C TYR A 303 -3.22 -27.40 14.46
N ILE A 304 -4.31 -26.62 14.57
CA ILE A 304 -4.38 -25.25 14.07
C ILE A 304 -4.93 -24.33 15.15
N SER A 305 -4.31 -23.15 15.30
CA SER A 305 -4.72 -22.17 16.32
C SER A 305 -4.41 -20.71 15.93
N SER A 306 -4.89 -19.79 16.76
CA SER A 306 -4.27 -18.48 16.94
C SER A 306 -2.97 -18.59 17.74
N ARG A 307 -2.14 -17.54 17.77
CA ARG A 307 -0.92 -17.52 18.60
C ARG A 307 -1.29 -17.91 20.04
N PRO A 308 -0.69 -18.97 20.60
CA PRO A 308 -1.04 -19.46 21.93
C PRO A 308 -0.67 -18.44 23.01
N ASN A 309 -1.32 -18.56 24.17
CA ASN A 309 -0.90 -17.88 25.41
C ASN A 309 -0.26 -18.92 26.36
N HIS A 310 0.29 -18.46 27.47
CA HIS A 310 0.93 -19.33 28.46
C HIS A 310 0.00 -20.46 28.94
N ASP A 311 -1.25 -20.15 29.32
CA ASP A 311 -2.20 -21.14 29.82
C ASP A 311 -2.46 -22.29 28.82
N ILE A 312 -2.56 -21.95 27.53
CA ILE A 312 -2.80 -22.95 26.48
C ILE A 312 -1.56 -23.78 26.21
N VAL A 313 -0.37 -23.18 26.32
CA VAL A 313 0.90 -23.91 26.20
C VAL A 313 1.03 -24.99 27.27
N GLU A 314 0.64 -24.68 28.51
CA GLU A 314 0.65 -25.64 29.62
C GLU A 314 -0.38 -26.77 29.39
N GLN A 315 -1.60 -26.42 28.98
CA GLN A 315 -2.67 -27.41 28.72
C GLN A 315 -2.37 -28.32 27.51
N PHE A 316 -1.72 -27.79 26.47
CA PHE A 316 -1.44 -28.54 25.25
C PHE A 316 -0.23 -29.48 25.36
N THR A 317 0.47 -29.46 26.51
CA THR A 317 1.64 -30.28 26.84
C THR A 317 2.72 -30.23 25.75
N ILE A 318 3.29 -29.04 25.53
CA ILE A 318 4.36 -28.84 24.55
C ILE A 318 5.63 -29.53 25.01
N ASN A 319 6.26 -30.28 24.11
CA ASN A 319 7.52 -30.99 24.33
C ASN A 319 8.39 -30.97 23.06
N LYS A 320 9.59 -31.56 23.13
CA LYS A 320 10.55 -31.59 22.01
C LYS A 320 10.04 -32.34 20.78
N SER A 321 9.00 -33.15 20.92
CA SER A 321 8.30 -33.85 19.83
C SER A 321 7.12 -33.04 19.25
N THR A 322 6.94 -31.79 19.71
CA THR A 322 5.96 -30.84 19.18
C THR A 322 6.66 -29.93 18.16
N PHE A 323 6.17 -29.94 16.93
CA PHE A 323 6.65 -29.09 15.83
C PHE A 323 5.71 -27.89 15.68
N ILE A 324 6.25 -26.69 15.79
CA ILE A 324 5.45 -25.46 15.78
C ILE A 324 5.83 -24.63 14.57
N TYR A 325 4.84 -24.37 13.71
CA TYR A 325 4.95 -23.54 12.54
C TYR A 325 4.28 -22.19 12.80
N ASP A 326 5.09 -21.17 13.09
CA ASP A 326 4.64 -19.79 13.26
C ASP A 326 4.62 -19.04 11.93
N LEU A 327 3.42 -18.68 11.50
CA LEU A 327 3.19 -17.92 10.26
C LEU A 327 3.16 -16.40 10.47
N SER A 328 3.37 -15.92 11.70
CA SER A 328 3.04 -14.54 12.10
C SER A 328 4.29 -13.67 12.20
N PRO A 329 4.52 -12.69 11.30
CA PRO A 329 5.60 -11.74 11.49
C PRO A 329 5.31 -10.69 12.57
N GLU A 330 4.05 -10.51 13.01
CA GLU A 330 3.64 -9.31 13.76
C GLU A 330 3.84 -9.37 15.27
N ILE A 331 3.84 -10.56 15.89
CA ILE A 331 3.92 -10.71 17.36
C ILE A 331 4.92 -11.79 17.73
N GLU A 332 5.96 -11.46 18.52
CA GLU A 332 6.94 -12.43 19.06
C GLU A 332 6.26 -13.62 19.73
N GLU A 333 6.87 -14.80 19.61
CA GLU A 333 6.39 -15.98 20.32
C GLU A 333 6.93 -16.02 21.77
N ILE A 334 6.27 -16.78 22.63
CA ILE A 334 6.68 -17.04 24.01
C ILE A 334 8.01 -17.80 24.00
N SER A 335 9.03 -17.30 24.71
CA SER A 335 10.37 -17.92 24.76
C SER A 335 10.32 -19.39 25.20
N PHE A 336 9.52 -19.70 26.23
CA PHE A 336 9.32 -21.07 26.71
C PHE A 336 8.84 -22.03 25.60
N LEU A 337 7.91 -21.60 24.76
CA LEU A 337 7.41 -22.41 23.65
C LEU A 337 8.54 -22.68 22.65
N LYS A 338 9.34 -21.66 22.30
CA LYS A 338 10.47 -21.81 21.39
C LYS A 338 11.53 -22.77 21.92
N GLU A 339 11.79 -22.73 23.22
CA GLU A 339 12.81 -23.56 23.87
C GLU A 339 12.34 -25.01 24.04
N GLN A 340 11.06 -25.25 24.29
CA GLN A 340 10.53 -26.59 24.58
C GLN A 340 10.05 -27.35 23.36
N SER A 341 9.96 -26.72 22.18
CA SER A 341 9.47 -27.33 20.93
C SER A 341 10.51 -27.30 19.81
N SER A 342 10.22 -27.97 18.70
CA SER A 342 10.88 -27.69 17.42
C SER A 342 10.16 -26.50 16.77
N TYR A 343 10.72 -25.30 16.90
CA TYR A 343 10.10 -24.05 16.43
C TYR A 343 10.58 -23.68 15.03
N HIS A 344 9.63 -23.53 14.11
CA HIS A 344 9.83 -23.20 12.70
C HIS A 344 9.09 -21.89 12.37
N PHE A 345 9.84 -20.86 11.96
CA PHE A 345 9.28 -19.55 11.63
C PHE A 345 9.19 -19.36 10.12
N HIS A 346 7.96 -19.33 9.59
CA HIS A 346 7.67 -19.14 8.16
C HIS A 346 6.71 -17.97 7.97
N PRO A 347 7.18 -16.72 8.04
CA PRO A 347 6.31 -15.55 8.10
C PRO A 347 5.51 -15.33 6.83
N ILE A 348 4.22 -15.06 7.01
CA ILE A 348 3.30 -14.61 5.98
C ILE A 348 2.63 -13.34 6.49
N LEU A 349 2.79 -12.23 5.76
CA LEU A 349 2.20 -10.94 6.14
C LEU A 349 0.68 -11.05 6.31
N ASP A 350 0.14 -10.45 7.37
CA ASP A 350 -1.30 -10.45 7.58
C ASP A 350 -2.04 -9.73 6.45
N ILE A 351 -3.13 -10.35 5.97
CA ILE A 351 -3.95 -9.89 4.83
C ILE A 351 -3.15 -9.80 3.50
N GLY A 352 -1.89 -10.23 3.51
CA GLY A 352 -0.97 -10.17 2.39
C GLY A 352 -1.14 -11.29 1.36
N SER A 353 -0.24 -11.29 0.39
CA SER A 353 -0.10 -12.33 -0.63
C SER A 353 0.68 -13.53 -0.09
N PHE A 354 0.37 -14.72 -0.61
CA PHE A 354 1.16 -15.93 -0.41
C PHE A 354 2.08 -16.11 -1.62
N ASP A 355 3.35 -16.42 -1.40
CA ASP A 355 4.23 -16.83 -2.49
C ASP A 355 3.98 -18.31 -2.82
N ILE A 356 3.87 -18.66 -4.12
CA ILE A 356 3.52 -20.03 -4.52
C ILE A 356 4.64 -21.01 -4.17
N GLU A 357 5.89 -20.66 -4.49
CA GLU A 357 7.03 -21.55 -4.31
C GLU A 357 7.33 -21.76 -2.82
N ASP A 358 7.34 -20.69 -2.04
CA ASP A 358 7.58 -20.79 -0.60
C ASP A 358 6.43 -21.51 0.12
N THR A 359 5.19 -21.32 -0.33
CA THR A 359 4.05 -22.08 0.20
C THR A 359 4.15 -23.57 -0.13
N GLN A 360 4.52 -23.93 -1.36
CA GLN A 360 4.73 -25.34 -1.76
C GLN A 360 5.86 -26.01 -0.97
N LYS A 361 6.97 -25.30 -0.73
CA LYS A 361 8.07 -25.79 0.12
C LYS A 361 7.57 -26.04 1.54
N LEU A 362 6.85 -25.09 2.12
CA LEU A 362 6.29 -25.21 3.47
C LEU A 362 5.33 -26.39 3.59
N ILE A 363 4.42 -26.58 2.62
CA ILE A 363 3.49 -27.71 2.61
C ILE A 363 4.24 -29.04 2.55
N THR A 364 5.25 -29.12 1.67
CA THR A 364 6.08 -30.32 1.52
C THR A 364 6.82 -30.64 2.81
N GLU A 365 7.44 -29.63 3.43
CA GLU A 365 8.13 -29.77 4.72
C GLU A 365 7.17 -30.29 5.81
N ILE A 366 6.02 -29.64 6.01
CA ILE A 366 5.06 -30.05 7.04
C ILE A 366 4.54 -31.47 6.78
N SER A 367 4.26 -31.80 5.51
CA SER A 367 3.74 -33.12 5.15
C SER A 367 4.77 -34.23 5.34
N ASP A 368 6.05 -33.94 5.09
CA ASP A 368 7.13 -34.89 5.34
C ASP A 368 7.37 -35.09 6.85
N GLN A 369 7.35 -34.00 7.63
CA GLN A 369 7.40 -34.08 9.09
C GLN A 369 6.21 -34.86 9.67
N TYR A 370 5.02 -34.72 9.09
CA TYR A 370 3.84 -35.48 9.50
C TYR A 370 4.02 -36.99 9.29
N LYS A 371 4.68 -37.42 8.21
CA LYS A 371 4.95 -38.84 7.93
C LYS A 371 5.98 -39.45 8.89
N HIS A 372 6.94 -38.65 9.34
CA HIS A 372 8.02 -39.06 10.24
C HIS A 372 7.79 -38.64 11.69
N LEU A 373 6.54 -38.37 12.06
CA LEU A 373 6.20 -37.86 13.37
C LEU A 373 6.58 -38.89 14.47
N PRO A 374 7.34 -38.50 15.51
CA PRO A 374 7.66 -39.40 16.61
C PRO A 374 6.39 -39.81 17.37
N LYS A 375 6.46 -40.91 18.14
CA LYS A 375 5.32 -41.37 18.96
C LYS A 375 4.86 -40.26 19.92
N GLY A 376 3.58 -39.90 19.84
CA GLY A 376 3.00 -38.81 20.64
C GLY A 376 3.39 -37.41 20.17
N GLY A 377 4.05 -37.28 19.02
CA GLY A 377 4.36 -36.00 18.42
C GLY A 377 3.11 -35.25 17.97
N LYS A 378 3.24 -33.93 17.83
CA LYS A 378 2.16 -33.03 17.44
C LYS A 378 2.72 -31.97 16.49
N ILE A 379 1.95 -31.57 15.49
CA ILE A 379 2.25 -30.43 14.64
C ILE A 379 1.25 -29.32 14.96
N LEU A 380 1.73 -28.12 15.29
CA LEU A 380 0.89 -26.95 15.52
C LEU A 380 1.20 -25.86 14.49
N ILE A 381 0.23 -25.53 13.66
CA ILE A 381 0.30 -24.41 12.71
C ILE A 381 -0.50 -23.25 13.28
N HIS A 382 0.13 -22.10 13.52
CA HIS A 382 -0.58 -20.93 14.02
C HIS A 382 -0.27 -19.67 13.24
N CYS A 383 -1.22 -18.74 13.29
CA CYS A 383 -1.02 -17.35 12.90
C CYS A 383 -1.52 -16.44 14.02
N THR A 384 -1.35 -15.13 13.91
CA THR A 384 -1.68 -14.19 15.00
C THR A 384 -3.11 -14.40 15.52
N MET A 385 -4.10 -14.36 14.63
CA MET A 385 -5.52 -14.35 15.02
C MET A 385 -6.25 -15.68 14.83
N GLY A 386 -5.67 -16.64 14.10
CA GLY A 386 -6.26 -17.97 13.86
C GLY A 386 -7.36 -18.03 12.80
N PHE A 387 -7.53 -16.99 11.96
CA PHE A 387 -8.60 -16.94 10.94
C PHE A 387 -8.19 -17.54 9.59
N THR A 388 -7.20 -16.94 8.94
CA THR A 388 -6.93 -17.15 7.51
C THR A 388 -5.61 -17.86 7.24
N ARG A 389 -4.47 -17.31 7.67
CA ARG A 389 -3.12 -17.84 7.34
C ARG A 389 -2.94 -19.30 7.76
N SER A 390 -3.16 -19.60 9.04
CA SER A 390 -3.03 -20.96 9.56
C SER A 390 -4.04 -21.92 8.94
N SER A 391 -5.25 -21.45 8.66
CA SER A 391 -6.28 -22.25 7.99
C SER A 391 -5.95 -22.57 6.52
N VAL A 392 -5.41 -21.61 5.77
CA VAL A 392 -5.00 -21.80 4.37
C VAL A 392 -3.87 -22.81 4.28
N ILE A 393 -2.82 -22.65 5.09
CA ILE A 393 -1.72 -23.63 5.13
C ILE A 393 -2.23 -24.99 5.60
N GLY A 394 -3.09 -25.02 6.63
CA GLY A 394 -3.73 -26.25 7.10
C GLY A 394 -4.49 -27.01 6.02
N ILE A 395 -5.33 -26.32 5.24
CA ILE A 395 -6.06 -26.93 4.12
C ILE A 395 -5.10 -27.56 3.11
N LEU A 396 -4.07 -26.83 2.72
CA LEU A 396 -3.12 -27.30 1.71
C LEU A 396 -2.27 -28.47 2.22
N VAL A 397 -1.92 -28.47 3.51
CA VAL A 397 -1.25 -29.59 4.18
C VAL A 397 -2.17 -30.82 4.24
N ILE A 398 -3.43 -30.66 4.65
CA ILE A 398 -4.42 -31.77 4.68
C ILE A 398 -4.62 -32.35 3.28
N LYS A 399 -4.79 -31.49 2.28
CA LYS A 399 -4.89 -31.87 0.86
C LYS A 399 -3.70 -32.75 0.45
N ASN A 400 -2.48 -32.36 0.83
CA ASN A 400 -1.27 -33.08 0.46
C ASN A 400 -1.07 -34.39 1.24
N ILE A 401 -1.33 -34.38 2.56
CA ILE A 401 -1.19 -35.57 3.42
C ILE A 401 -2.20 -36.66 3.01
N LEU A 402 -3.47 -36.28 2.83
CA LEU A 402 -4.55 -37.21 2.53
C LEU A 402 -4.78 -37.43 1.03
N SER A 403 -4.03 -36.73 0.17
CA SER A 403 -4.18 -36.78 -1.29
C SER A 403 -5.62 -36.49 -1.77
N LEU A 404 -6.29 -35.55 -1.09
CA LEU A 404 -7.68 -35.21 -1.32
C LEU A 404 -7.85 -34.12 -2.39
N PRO A 405 -9.01 -34.07 -3.07
CA PRO A 405 -9.44 -32.87 -3.79
C PRO A 405 -9.50 -31.64 -2.87
N LEU A 406 -9.22 -30.45 -3.43
CA LEU A 406 -9.19 -29.20 -2.66
C LEU A 406 -10.49 -28.94 -1.89
N GLU A 407 -11.65 -29.19 -2.49
CA GLU A 407 -12.96 -28.96 -1.87
C GLU A 407 -13.19 -29.86 -0.65
N GLU A 408 -12.69 -31.09 -0.67
CA GLU A 408 -12.78 -32.03 0.45
C GLU A 408 -11.85 -31.61 1.60
N ALA A 409 -10.64 -31.14 1.28
CA ALA A 409 -9.72 -30.58 2.27
C ALA A 409 -10.29 -29.31 2.94
N ILE A 410 -10.91 -28.42 2.15
CA ILE A 410 -11.63 -27.24 2.67
C ILE A 410 -12.77 -27.67 3.60
N THR A 411 -13.53 -28.68 3.20
CA THR A 411 -14.67 -29.20 3.98
C THR A 411 -14.20 -29.79 5.31
N THR A 412 -13.16 -30.62 5.28
CA THR A 412 -12.52 -31.20 6.47
C THR A 412 -12.09 -30.10 7.44
N MET A 413 -11.40 -29.08 6.93
CA MET A 413 -10.98 -27.94 7.75
C MET A 413 -12.16 -27.16 8.32
N LYS A 414 -13.23 -26.96 7.53
CA LYS A 414 -14.41 -26.19 7.94
C LYS A 414 -15.23 -26.89 9.02
N ILE A 415 -15.25 -28.23 9.03
CA ILE A 415 -15.92 -29.03 10.07
C ILE A 415 -15.26 -28.76 11.43
N SER A 416 -13.94 -28.80 11.49
CA SER A 416 -13.19 -28.60 12.73
C SER A 416 -13.05 -27.12 13.10
N ASN A 417 -12.79 -26.23 12.14
CA ASN A 417 -12.60 -24.80 12.34
C ASN A 417 -13.75 -23.97 11.75
N LYS A 418 -14.82 -23.79 12.55
CA LYS A 418 -15.98 -22.97 12.18
C LYS A 418 -15.67 -21.48 11.99
N ASN A 419 -14.55 -20.98 12.55
CA ASN A 419 -14.18 -19.57 12.50
C ASN A 419 -13.25 -19.25 11.31
N MET A 420 -12.93 -20.22 10.46
CA MET A 420 -12.07 -20.02 9.31
C MET A 420 -12.66 -19.00 8.32
N ILE A 421 -11.81 -18.08 7.84
CA ILE A 421 -12.19 -17.12 6.80
C ILE A 421 -11.32 -17.34 5.56
N ILE A 422 -11.94 -17.80 4.48
CA ILE A 422 -11.33 -17.89 3.15
C ILE A 422 -11.97 -16.83 2.26
N HIS A 423 -11.25 -15.74 2.02
CA HIS A 423 -11.70 -14.72 1.08
C HIS A 423 -11.67 -15.25 -0.37
N SER A 424 -12.52 -14.70 -1.23
CA SER A 424 -12.62 -15.10 -2.64
C SER A 424 -11.28 -15.05 -3.38
N TYR A 425 -10.42 -14.07 -3.07
CA TYR A 425 -9.09 -13.95 -3.69
C TYR A 425 -8.12 -15.10 -3.30
N LEU A 426 -8.37 -15.80 -2.19
CA LEU A 426 -7.57 -16.96 -1.77
C LEU A 426 -8.05 -18.26 -2.44
N GLN A 427 -9.31 -18.34 -2.85
CA GLN A 427 -9.81 -19.52 -3.55
C GLN A 427 -9.07 -19.75 -4.88
N ASP A 428 -8.79 -18.67 -5.62
CA ASP A 428 -8.00 -18.75 -6.85
C ASP A 428 -6.53 -19.11 -6.59
N PHE A 429 -5.99 -18.75 -5.42
CA PHE A 429 -4.64 -19.16 -5.00
C PHE A 429 -4.61 -20.64 -4.64
N LEU A 430 -5.56 -21.12 -3.85
CA LEU A 430 -5.68 -22.52 -3.44
C LEU A 430 -5.77 -23.46 -4.65
N LYS A 431 -6.40 -23.04 -5.75
CA LYS A 431 -6.49 -23.83 -6.99
C LYS A 431 -5.17 -23.93 -7.78
N LYS A 432 -4.19 -23.08 -7.48
CA LYS A 432 -2.87 -23.06 -8.16
C LYS A 432 -1.83 -23.95 -7.48
N ILE A 433 -2.10 -24.38 -6.25
CA ILE A 433 -1.28 -25.32 -5.46
C ILE A 433 -2.01 -26.65 -5.43
#